data_AF-X0S3V1-F1
#
_entry.id   AF-X0S3V1-F1
#
_cell.length_a   1.000
_cell.length_b   1.000
_cell.length_c   1.000
_cell.angle_alpha   90.00
_cell.angle_beta   90.00
_cell.angle_gamma   90.00
#
_symmetry.space_group_name_H-M   'P 1'
#
loop_
_entity.id
_entity.type
_entity.pdbx_description
1 polymer ?
#
loop_
_entity_poly.entity_id
_entity_poly.type
_entity_poly.pdbx_seq_one_letter_code
_entity_poly.pdbx_strand_id
1 'polypeptide(L)'
;MGFFDKIKNIDNNLTRAGFETQVMKAFKKALQKSGVKSTLAEINPWQLYRYYWTIEDWRTAMDEAENIWTPDKFGLIEIFHDIVDDYTIFSSMQQRTAKVINSKLMFLNEDGGENEDIKPFFLNADGTQKSWFRKWLKI
;
A
#
# COMPACT_ATOMS: atom_id res chain seq x y z
N MET A 1 -40.32 30.64 -7.96
CA MET A 1 -39.63 30.34 -6.68
C MET A 1 -39.05 28.95 -6.77
N GLY A 2 -37.72 28.86 -6.95
CA GLY A 2 -37.02 27.63 -7.29
C GLY A 2 -36.79 26.73 -6.07
N PHE A 3 -36.56 25.44 -6.31
CA PHE A 3 -36.20 24.44 -5.28
C PHE A 3 -35.06 24.91 -4.36
N PHE A 4 -34.08 25.63 -4.91
CA PHE A 4 -32.92 26.15 -4.20
C PHE A 4 -33.23 27.35 -3.28
N ASP A 5 -34.32 28.08 -3.50
CA ASP A 5 -34.73 29.18 -2.61
C ASP A 5 -35.22 28.65 -1.25
N LYS A 6 -35.72 27.41 -1.22
CA LYS A 6 -36.20 26.76 0.01
C LYS A 6 -35.08 26.16 0.87
N ILE A 7 -33.88 25.97 0.33
CA ILE A 7 -32.73 25.39 1.05
C ILE A 7 -31.98 26.47 1.85
N LYS A 8 -32.12 27.75 1.50
CA LYS A 8 -31.45 28.87 2.19
C LYS A 8 -31.91 29.14 3.63
N ASN A 9 -32.99 28.51 4.09
CA ASN A 9 -33.53 28.67 5.45
C ASN A 9 -33.20 27.48 6.38
N ILE A 10 -32.14 26.71 6.09
CA ILE A 10 -31.67 25.67 7.01
C ILE A 10 -30.71 26.33 8.00
N ASP A 11 -31.09 26.32 9.28
CA ASP A 11 -30.33 26.91 10.39
C ASP A 11 -28.84 26.53 10.34
N ASN A 12 -27.97 27.55 10.29
CA ASN A 12 -26.51 27.41 10.14
C ASN A 12 -25.78 26.77 11.36
N ASN A 13 -26.51 26.12 12.28
CA ASN A 13 -25.96 25.47 13.48
C ASN A 13 -26.09 23.94 13.47
N LEU A 14 -26.41 23.32 12.33
CA LEU A 14 -26.34 21.87 12.21
C LEU A 14 -24.90 21.44 11.91
N THR A 15 -24.32 20.61 12.79
CA THR A 15 -23.10 19.86 12.48
C THR A 15 -23.27 19.10 11.17
N ARG A 16 -22.18 18.86 10.43
CA ARG A 16 -22.18 18.23 9.10
C ARG A 16 -23.05 16.95 9.03
N ALA A 17 -23.02 16.13 10.08
CA ALA A 17 -23.86 14.94 10.23
C ALA A 17 -25.37 15.26 10.35
N GLY A 18 -25.73 16.34 11.04
CA GLY A 18 -27.11 16.82 11.14
C GLY A 18 -27.64 17.36 9.82
N PHE A 19 -26.80 18.06 9.05
CA PHE A 19 -27.14 18.54 7.71
C PHE A 19 -27.39 17.38 6.75
N GLU A 20 -26.49 16.39 6.69
CA GLU A 20 -26.63 15.19 5.86
C GLU A 20 -27.91 14.40 6.20
N THR A 21 -28.24 14.30 7.49
CA THR A 21 -29.46 13.59 7.95
C THR A 21 -30.74 14.31 7.52
N GLN A 22 -30.79 15.64 7.60
CA GLN A 22 -31.94 16.42 7.15
C GLN A 22 -32.09 16.42 5.63
N VAL A 23 -31.01 16.57 4.87
CA VAL A 23 -31.02 16.53 3.41
C VAL A 23 -31.50 15.16 2.93
N MET A 24 -31.00 14.07 3.50
CA MET A 24 -31.44 12.71 3.15
C MET A 24 -32.91 12.46 3.49
N LYS A 25 -33.42 13.03 4.58
CA LYS A 25 -34.84 12.92 4.97
C LYS A 25 -35.75 13.70 4.03
N ALA A 26 -35.34 14.91 3.62
CA ALA A 26 -36.07 15.72 2.65
C ALA A 26 -36.06 15.07 1.26
N PHE A 27 -34.93 14.50 0.84
CA PHE A 27 -34.79 13.80 -0.43
C PHE A 27 -35.66 12.54 -0.51
N LYS A 28 -35.68 11.71 0.55
CA LYS A 28 -36.57 10.55 0.64
C LYS A 28 -38.05 10.93 0.56
N LYS A 29 -38.45 12.02 1.22
CA LYS A 29 -39.84 12.52 1.18
C LYS A 29 -40.23 13.05 -0.20
N ALA A 30 -39.29 13.68 -0.92
CA ALA A 30 -39.50 14.12 -2.30
C ALA A 30 -39.64 12.94 -3.27
N LEU A 31 -38.82 11.89 -3.12
CA LEU A 31 -38.88 10.64 -3.90
C LEU A 31 -40.20 9.88 -3.68
N GLN A 32 -40.69 9.80 -2.43
CA GLN A 32 -41.99 9.19 -2.15
C GLN A 32 -43.16 9.96 -2.80
N LYS A 33 -43.06 11.28 -2.87
CA LYS A 33 -44.12 12.14 -3.41
C LYS A 33 -44.16 12.17 -4.94
N SER A 34 -43.04 11.88 -5.61
CA SER A 34 -42.98 11.87 -7.07
C SER A 34 -43.48 10.57 -7.71
N GLY A 35 -43.76 9.52 -6.92
CA GLY A 35 -44.24 8.23 -7.44
C GLY A 35 -43.24 7.49 -8.36
N VAL A 36 -42.04 8.06 -8.54
CA VAL A 36 -40.98 7.47 -9.35
C VAL A 36 -40.39 6.33 -8.53
N LYS A 37 -40.74 5.09 -8.89
CA LYS A 37 -39.99 3.91 -8.46
C LYS A 37 -38.55 4.13 -8.92
N SER A 38 -37.69 4.43 -7.96
CA SER A 38 -36.27 4.57 -8.18
C SER A 38 -35.74 3.28 -8.81
N THR A 39 -35.42 3.33 -10.10
CA THR A 39 -34.54 2.37 -10.78
C THR A 39 -33.08 2.74 -10.53
N LEU A 40 -32.76 3.27 -9.34
CA LEU A 40 -31.38 3.19 -8.88
C LEU A 40 -31.16 1.71 -8.63
N ALA A 41 -30.49 1.05 -9.58
CA ALA A 41 -29.88 -0.23 -9.33
C ALA A 41 -29.19 -0.12 -7.96
N GLU A 42 -29.54 -1.00 -7.03
CA GLU A 42 -28.83 -1.10 -5.77
C GLU A 42 -27.35 -1.26 -6.11
N ILE A 43 -26.58 -0.19 -5.94
CA ILE A 43 -25.14 -0.27 -5.94
C ILE A 43 -24.84 -1.07 -4.68
N ASN A 44 -24.75 -2.38 -4.82
CA ASN A 44 -24.18 -3.23 -3.79
C ASN A 44 -22.70 -2.87 -3.77
N PRO A 45 -22.18 -2.20 -2.72
CA PRO A 45 -20.75 -2.08 -2.56
C PRO A 45 -20.26 -3.50 -2.28
N TRP A 46 -19.80 -4.19 -3.33
CA TRP A 46 -19.00 -5.39 -3.15
C TRP A 46 -17.86 -4.98 -2.23
N GLN A 47 -17.77 -5.62 -1.06
CA GLN A 47 -16.63 -5.42 -0.19
C GLN A 47 -15.39 -5.63 -1.05
N LEU A 48 -14.53 -4.62 -1.13
CA LEU A 48 -13.20 -4.78 -1.68
C LEU A 48 -12.53 -5.84 -0.80
N TYR A 49 -12.43 -7.07 -1.29
CA TYR A 49 -11.58 -8.09 -0.71
C TYR A 49 -10.16 -7.57 -0.81
N ARG A 50 -9.70 -6.90 0.24
CA ARG A 50 -8.29 -6.61 0.41
C ARG A 50 -7.66 -7.90 0.90
N TYR A 51 -7.02 -8.63 -0.01
CA TYR A 51 -6.10 -9.69 0.38
C TYR A 51 -4.99 -9.03 1.21
N TYR A 52 -4.85 -9.52 2.45
CA TYR A 52 -3.82 -9.06 3.36
C TYR A 52 -2.81 -10.18 3.49
N TRP A 53 -1.62 -9.95 2.94
CA TRP A 53 -0.50 -10.85 3.07
C TRP A 53 0.30 -10.51 4.32
N THR A 54 0.49 -11.49 5.19
CA THR A 54 1.37 -11.41 6.34
C THR A 54 2.80 -11.83 5.96
N ILE A 55 3.75 -11.58 6.87
CA ILE A 55 5.12 -12.10 6.75
C ILE A 55 5.13 -13.63 6.80
N GLU A 56 4.17 -14.24 7.51
CA GLU A 56 4.06 -15.69 7.62
C GLU A 56 3.64 -16.30 6.29
N ASP A 57 2.65 -15.73 5.61
CA ASP A 57 2.21 -16.16 4.27
C ASP A 57 3.36 -16.11 3.25
N TRP A 58 4.20 -15.08 3.33
CA TRP A 58 5.41 -14.94 2.52
C TRP A 58 6.41 -16.07 2.76
N ARG A 59 6.61 -16.45 4.03
CA ARG A 59 7.54 -17.53 4.40
C ARG A 59 7.01 -18.87 3.94
N THR A 60 5.72 -19.13 4.14
CA THR A 60 5.06 -20.34 3.67
C THR A 60 5.14 -20.48 2.15
N ALA A 61 4.87 -19.41 1.40
CA ALA A 61 4.98 -19.42 -0.06
C ALA A 61 6.42 -19.66 -0.56
N MET A 62 7.44 -19.17 0.19
CA MET A 62 8.85 -19.46 -0.07
C MET A 62 9.17 -20.94 0.20
N ASP A 63 8.76 -21.47 1.35
CA ASP A 63 8.99 -22.86 1.74
C ASP A 63 8.33 -23.84 0.74
N GLU A 64 7.13 -23.51 0.26
CA GLU A 64 6.43 -24.25 -0.80
C GLU A 64 7.20 -24.17 -2.12
N ALA A 65 7.65 -22.99 -2.53
CA ALA A 65 8.40 -22.80 -3.77
C ALA A 65 9.78 -23.50 -3.78
N GLU A 66 10.38 -23.71 -2.61
CA GLU A 66 11.63 -24.45 -2.43
C GLU A 66 11.43 -25.97 -2.32
N ASN A 67 10.19 -26.43 -2.10
CA ASN A 67 9.88 -27.84 -1.97
C ASN A 67 9.98 -28.56 -3.34
N ILE A 68 10.93 -29.50 -3.43
CA ILE A 68 11.19 -30.31 -4.63
C ILE A 68 9.96 -31.15 -5.03
N TRP A 69 9.13 -31.54 -4.07
CA TRP A 69 7.96 -32.40 -4.28
C TRP A 69 6.70 -31.62 -4.65
N THR A 70 6.68 -30.31 -4.46
CA THR A 70 5.54 -29.46 -4.78
C THR A 70 6.05 -28.08 -5.20
N PRO A 71 6.66 -27.95 -6.39
CA PRO A 71 7.29 -26.71 -6.84
C PRO A 71 6.27 -25.69 -7.34
N ASP A 72 5.08 -25.66 -6.74
CA ASP A 72 4.06 -24.72 -7.13
C ASP A 72 4.44 -23.32 -6.62
N LYS A 73 4.57 -22.39 -7.55
CA LYS A 73 5.01 -21.02 -7.29
C LYS A 73 3.87 -20.02 -7.40
N PHE A 74 2.62 -20.46 -7.62
CA PHE A 74 1.51 -19.54 -7.85
C PHE A 74 1.33 -18.57 -6.69
N GLY A 75 1.37 -19.03 -5.43
CA GLY A 75 1.26 -18.15 -4.27
C GLY A 75 2.39 -17.12 -4.18
N LEU A 76 3.63 -17.54 -4.43
CA LEU A 76 4.78 -16.62 -4.44
C LEU A 76 4.69 -15.60 -5.57
N ILE A 77 4.24 -16.02 -6.76
CA ILE A 77 4.05 -15.16 -7.94
C ILE A 77 2.91 -14.15 -7.69
N GLU A 78 1.79 -14.58 -7.11
CA GLU A 78 0.64 -13.73 -6.81
C GLU A 78 1.01 -12.66 -5.78
N ILE A 79 1.68 -13.05 -4.70
CA ILE A 79 2.20 -12.13 -3.68
C ILE A 79 3.20 -11.14 -4.30
N PHE A 80 4.07 -11.60 -5.21
CA PHE A 80 5.03 -10.73 -5.89
C PHE A 80 4.32 -9.70 -6.76
N HIS A 81 3.35 -10.11 -7.57
CA HIS A 81 2.55 -9.21 -8.40
C HIS A 81 1.79 -8.19 -7.55
N ASP A 82 1.13 -8.61 -6.48
CA ASP A 82 0.42 -7.70 -5.57
C ASP A 82 1.33 -6.59 -5.00
N ILE A 83 2.58 -6.91 -4.70
CA ILE A 83 3.56 -5.96 -4.15
C ILE A 83 4.16 -5.05 -5.22
N VAL A 84 4.47 -5.60 -6.40
CA VAL A 84 5.08 -4.84 -7.50
C VAL A 84 4.07 -3.94 -8.19
N ASP A 85 2.83 -4.42 -8.35
CA ASP A 85 1.75 -3.70 -9.01
C ASP A 85 1.16 -2.60 -8.10
N ASP A 86 1.34 -2.71 -6.77
CA ASP A 86 1.11 -1.58 -5.86
C ASP A 86 2.26 -0.55 -5.96
N TYR A 87 2.00 0.52 -6.71
CA TYR A 87 2.92 1.62 -6.90
C TYR A 87 3.45 2.24 -5.59
N THR A 88 2.63 2.29 -4.53
CA THR A 88 3.02 2.92 -3.26
C THR A 88 4.03 2.05 -2.53
N ILE A 89 3.78 0.74 -2.48
CA ILE A 89 4.68 -0.24 -1.87
C ILE A 89 5.96 -0.34 -2.70
N PHE A 90 5.84 -0.49 -4.01
CA PHE A 90 6.97 -0.56 -4.92
C PHE A 90 7.87 0.68 -4.83
N SER A 91 7.29 1.89 -4.86
CA SER A 91 8.05 3.14 -4.70
C SER A 91 8.77 3.20 -3.35
N SER A 92 8.12 2.76 -2.27
CA SER A 92 8.73 2.70 -0.94
C SER A 92 9.91 1.71 -0.89
N MET A 93 9.78 0.55 -1.53
CA MET A 93 10.87 -0.43 -1.66
C MET A 93 12.04 0.16 -2.45
N GLN A 94 11.76 0.77 -3.61
CA GLN A 94 12.79 1.41 -4.43
C GLN A 94 13.53 2.52 -3.68
N GLN A 95 12.82 3.33 -2.89
CA GLN A 95 13.46 4.36 -2.06
C GLN A 95 14.35 3.76 -0.97
N ARG A 96 13.94 2.67 -0.33
CA ARG A 96 14.75 1.97 0.68
C ARG A 96 16.00 1.36 0.05
N THR A 97 15.84 0.67 -1.08
CA THR A 97 16.94 0.10 -1.85
C THR A 97 17.91 1.18 -2.30
N ALA A 98 17.41 2.31 -2.83
CA ALA A 98 18.24 3.44 -3.22
C ALA A 98 19.01 4.05 -2.04
N LYS A 99 18.38 4.17 -0.85
CA LYS A 99 19.07 4.62 0.36
C LYS A 99 20.22 3.70 0.74
N VAL A 100 20.02 2.38 0.71
CA VAL A 100 21.07 1.41 1.04
C VAL A 100 22.20 1.44 0.00
N ILE A 101 21.87 1.41 -1.29
CA ILE A 101 22.87 1.45 -2.37
C ILE A 101 23.70 2.74 -2.34
N ASN A 102 23.09 3.87 -2.00
CA ASN A 102 23.79 5.17 -1.97
C ASN A 102 24.38 5.51 -0.60
N SER A 103 24.17 4.67 0.41
CA SER A 103 24.71 4.89 1.75
C SER A 103 26.20 4.55 1.82
N LYS A 104 26.92 5.28 2.69
CA LYS A 104 28.26 4.88 3.11
C LYS A 104 28.13 3.73 4.10
N LEU A 105 28.80 2.63 3.81
CA LEU A 105 28.82 1.46 4.67
C LEU A 105 30.02 1.52 5.59
N MET A 106 29.78 1.23 6.86
CA MET A 106 30.80 1.09 7.88
C MET A 106 30.74 -0.34 8.39
N PHE A 107 31.90 -0.98 8.44
CA PHE A 107 32.05 -2.30 9.03
C PHE A 107 32.59 -2.10 10.44
N LEU A 108 31.92 -2.67 11.44
CA LEU A 108 32.30 -2.48 12.83
C LEU A 108 32.83 -3.79 13.41
N ASN A 109 33.86 -3.67 14.23
CA ASN A 109 34.36 -4.72 15.10
C ASN A 109 33.45 -4.89 16.34
N GLU A 110 33.65 -5.96 17.10
CA GLU A 110 32.92 -6.21 18.35
C GLU A 110 33.13 -5.12 19.41
N ASP A 111 34.27 -4.40 19.33
CA ASP A 111 34.60 -3.26 20.18
C ASP A 111 33.95 -1.94 19.72
N GLY A 112 33.21 -1.96 18.61
CA GLY A 112 32.56 -0.78 18.01
C GLY A 112 33.51 0.10 17.17
N GLY A 113 34.77 -0.28 17.01
CA GLY A 113 35.72 0.38 16.10
C GLY A 113 35.46 0.00 14.64
N GLU A 114 35.92 0.83 13.70
CA GLU A 114 35.80 0.51 12.26
C GLU A 114 36.77 -0.61 11.87
N ASN A 115 36.25 -1.64 11.22
CA ASN A 115 37.02 -2.76 10.70
C ASN A 115 37.56 -2.44 9.30
N GLU A 116 38.79 -1.92 9.27
CA GLU A 116 39.52 -1.60 8.05
C GLU A 116 40.02 -2.85 7.29
N ASP A 117 40.04 -4.03 7.90
CA ASP A 117 40.49 -5.27 7.26
C ASP A 117 39.41 -5.86 6.33
N ILE A 118 38.13 -5.71 6.69
CA ILE A 118 36.99 -6.24 5.93
C ILE A 118 36.54 -5.27 4.84
N LYS A 119 36.69 -3.97 5.06
CA LYS A 119 36.30 -2.91 4.15
C LYS A 119 36.78 -3.09 2.69
N PRO A 120 38.02 -3.54 2.41
CA PRO A 120 38.53 -3.74 1.04
C PRO A 120 37.84 -4.87 0.29
N PHE A 121 37.15 -5.79 0.98
CA PHE A 121 36.39 -6.86 0.33
C PHE A 121 35.11 -6.33 -0.28
N PHE A 122 34.46 -5.35 0.36
CA PHE A 122 33.14 -4.83 -0.05
C PHE A 122 33.22 -3.49 -0.79
N LEU A 123 34.26 -2.69 -0.52
CA LEU A 123 34.47 -1.36 -1.08
C LEU A 123 35.70 -1.31 -2.01
N ASN A 124 35.68 -0.37 -2.93
CA ASN A 124 36.82 0.04 -3.75
C ASN A 124 37.68 1.05 -2.99
N ALA A 125 38.89 1.34 -3.51
CA ALA A 125 39.81 2.29 -2.90
C ALA A 125 39.25 3.73 -2.84
N ASP A 126 38.27 4.06 -3.68
CA ASP A 126 37.55 5.34 -3.69
C ASP A 126 36.36 5.37 -2.70
N GLY A 127 36.15 4.30 -1.92
CA GLY A 127 35.04 4.14 -0.98
C GLY A 127 33.72 3.75 -1.64
N THR A 128 33.67 3.51 -2.95
CA THR A 128 32.47 3.04 -3.64
C THR A 128 32.27 1.54 -3.44
N GLN A 129 31.02 1.08 -3.48
CA GLN A 129 30.70 -0.35 -3.36
C GLN A 129 31.22 -1.14 -4.57
N LYS A 130 31.80 -2.32 -4.34
CA LYS A 130 32.20 -3.22 -5.43
C LYS A 130 30.99 -3.68 -6.24
N SER A 131 31.20 -3.91 -7.54
CA SER A 131 30.13 -4.31 -8.48
C SER A 131 29.39 -5.58 -8.04
N TRP A 132 30.13 -6.60 -7.58
CA TRP A 132 29.54 -7.86 -7.11
C TRP A 132 28.63 -7.66 -5.90
N PHE A 133 29.03 -6.79 -4.99
CA PHE A 133 28.30 -6.50 -3.77
C PHE A 133 27.09 -5.60 -4.04
N ARG A 134 27.26 -4.62 -4.93
CA ARG A 134 26.16 -3.77 -5.41
C ARG A 134 25.09 -4.57 -6.16
N LYS A 135 25.47 -5.64 -6.87
CA LYS A 135 24.52 -6.55 -7.52
C LYS A 135 23.67 -7.31 -6.51
N TRP A 136 24.23 -7.69 -5.37
CA TRP A 136 23.51 -8.32 -4.26
C TRP A 136 22.57 -7.36 -3.52
N LEU A 137 22.87 -6.06 -3.52
CA LEU A 137 22.02 -5.03 -2.90
C LEU A 137 20.86 -4.55 -3.80
N LYS A 138 20.92 -4.85 -5.11
CA LYS A 138 19.83 -4.58 -6.03
C LYS A 138 18.86 -5.76 -5.99
N ILE A 139 17.73 -5.56 -5.33
CA ILE A 139 16.54 -6.42 -5.44
C ILE A 139 15.96 -6.26 -6.85
#